data_AF-G0M486-F1
#
_entry.id   AF-G0M486-F1
#
_cell.length_a   1.000
_cell.length_b   1.000
_cell.length_c   1.000
_cell.angle_alpha   90.00
_cell.angle_beta   90.00
_cell.angle_gamma   90.00
#
_symmetry.space_group_name_H-M   'P 1'
#
loop_
_entity.id
_entity.type
_entity.pdbx_description
1 polymer ?
#
loop_
_entity_poly.entity_id
_entity_poly.type
_entity_poly.pdbx_seq_one_letter_code
_entity_poly.pdbx_strand_id
1 'polypeptide(L)'
;MAVKISKPLKRLLKASVLGRNKNHPLAGWNVLTILYHDGGSGTALTLNFLLDKYNRNYLEADERPLSDAVLKEVLRVVSEDARLVDVAPRNVRMPMRNGGFHMQQSYVYRITSSGIEYLSMMQKVVEAESTVTANITRINEFCDYVHTLNAPQADLTSTGI
;
A
#
# COMPACT_ATOMS: atom_id res chain seq x y z
N MET A 1 -0.68 -24.78 -19.97
CA MET A 1 -1.31 -25.30 -18.74
C MET A 1 -1.44 -24.16 -17.74
N ALA A 2 -2.63 -23.92 -17.19
CA ALA A 2 -2.82 -22.87 -16.19
C ALA A 2 -2.15 -23.28 -14.86
N VAL A 3 -1.26 -22.43 -14.34
CA VAL A 3 -0.59 -22.64 -13.06
C VAL A 3 -1.65 -22.75 -11.96
N LYS A 4 -1.66 -23.87 -11.22
CA LYS A 4 -2.56 -24.04 -10.06
C LYS A 4 -2.08 -23.17 -8.91
N ILE A 5 -2.58 -21.93 -8.87
CA ILE A 5 -2.30 -20.98 -7.80
C ILE A 5 -3.01 -21.45 -6.52
N SER A 6 -2.29 -21.49 -5.39
CA SER A 6 -2.86 -21.86 -4.09
C SER A 6 -3.96 -20.87 -3.69
N LYS A 7 -4.99 -21.34 -2.95
CA LYS A 7 -6.10 -20.48 -2.51
C LYS A 7 -5.64 -19.22 -1.76
N PRO A 8 -4.64 -19.27 -0.85
CA PRO A 8 -4.10 -18.08 -0.20
C PRO A 8 -3.44 -17.12 -1.18
N LEU A 9 -2.59 -17.61 -2.08
CA LEU A 9 -1.90 -16.78 -3.07
C LEU A 9 -2.89 -16.12 -4.04
N LYS A 10 -3.94 -16.83 -4.45
CA LYS A 10 -5.02 -16.28 -5.28
C LYS A 10 -5.79 -15.17 -4.56
N ARG A 11 -5.97 -15.26 -3.24
CA ARG A 11 -6.59 -14.19 -2.44
C ARG A 11 -5.67 -12.98 -2.35
N LEU A 12 -4.38 -13.19 -2.08
CA LEU A 12 -3.38 -12.11 -2.05
C LEU A 12 -3.27 -11.37 -3.38
N LEU A 13 -3.24 -12.09 -4.50
CA LEU A 13 -3.18 -11.48 -5.84
C LEU A 13 -4.44 -10.67 -6.16
N LYS A 14 -5.62 -11.13 -5.72
CA LYS A 14 -6.87 -10.34 -5.81
C LYS A 14 -6.90 -9.16 -4.84
N ALA A 15 -6.22 -9.31 -3.72
CA ALA A 15 -6.11 -8.28 -2.70
C ALA A 15 -5.23 -7.13 -3.17
N SER A 16 -4.35 -7.28 -4.17
CA SER A 16 -3.54 -6.18 -4.74
C SER A 16 -4.33 -4.90 -5.05
N VAL A 17 -5.64 -5.00 -5.30
CA VAL A 17 -6.58 -3.86 -5.36
C VAL A 17 -7.26 -3.63 -3.99
N LEU A 18 -6.47 -3.40 -2.94
CA LEU A 18 -6.97 -3.37 -1.54
C LEU A 18 -7.99 -2.24 -1.30
N GLY A 19 -8.00 -1.19 -2.13
CA GLY A 19 -8.92 -0.06 -2.00
C GLY A 19 -10.20 -0.15 -2.83
N ARG A 20 -10.19 -0.89 -3.96
CA ARG A 20 -11.23 -0.92 -5.02
C ARG A 20 -11.87 0.45 -5.34
N ASN A 21 -11.15 1.55 -5.11
CA ASN A 21 -11.63 2.90 -5.34
C ASN A 21 -10.63 3.64 -6.21
N LYS A 22 -11.12 4.18 -7.33
CA LYS A 22 -10.30 4.93 -8.29
C LYS A 22 -9.78 6.25 -7.71
N ASN A 23 -10.54 6.85 -6.81
CA ASN A 23 -10.20 8.11 -6.16
C ASN A 23 -9.30 7.93 -4.94
N HIS A 24 -9.13 6.68 -4.47
CA HIS A 24 -8.28 6.33 -3.35
C HIS A 24 -7.61 4.97 -3.58
N PRO A 25 -6.71 4.88 -4.58
CA PRO A 25 -6.11 3.62 -4.99
C PRO A 25 -5.31 2.95 -3.86
N LEU A 26 -4.67 3.75 -2.99
CA LEU A 26 -3.83 3.27 -1.90
C LEU A 26 -4.58 3.09 -0.57
N ALA A 27 -5.90 3.31 -0.53
CA ALA A 27 -6.65 3.31 0.72
C ALA A 27 -6.44 2.06 1.56
N GLY A 28 -6.52 0.88 0.93
CA GLY A 28 -6.36 -0.38 1.64
C GLY A 28 -4.93 -0.62 2.14
N TRP A 29 -3.91 -0.13 1.43
CA TRP A 29 -2.52 -0.19 1.89
C TRP A 29 -2.31 0.72 3.11
N ASN A 30 -2.75 1.97 3.02
CA ASN A 30 -2.64 2.95 4.09
C ASN A 30 -3.40 2.51 5.34
N VAL A 31 -4.58 1.90 5.19
CA VAL A 31 -5.31 1.28 6.31
C VAL A 31 -4.51 0.17 6.97
N LEU A 32 -3.90 -0.75 6.20
CA LEU A 32 -3.04 -1.79 6.78
C LEU A 32 -1.82 -1.20 7.51
N THR A 33 -1.20 -0.17 6.95
CA THR A 33 -0.07 0.54 7.56
C THR A 33 -0.46 1.20 8.89
N ILE A 34 -1.62 1.87 8.95
CA ILE A 34 -2.15 2.42 10.20
C ILE A 34 -2.36 1.30 11.23
N LEU A 35 -3.02 0.21 10.84
CA LEU A 35 -3.29 -0.92 11.75
C LEU A 35 -2.00 -1.59 12.26
N TYR A 36 -0.96 -1.64 11.43
CA TYR A 36 0.34 -2.18 11.80
C TYR A 36 1.05 -1.32 12.85
N HIS A 37 1.11 0.00 12.64
CA HIS A 37 1.81 0.90 13.55
C HIS A 37 1.02 1.18 14.84
N ASP A 38 -0.31 1.33 14.74
CA ASP A 38 -1.14 1.71 15.89
C ASP A 38 -1.70 0.51 16.67
N GLY A 39 -1.49 -0.72 16.19
CA GLY A 39 -1.93 -1.96 16.83
C GLY A 39 -1.47 -2.13 18.29
N GLY A 40 -0.32 -1.53 18.64
CA GLY A 40 0.25 -1.56 19.99
C GLY A 40 -0.12 -0.35 20.87
N SER A 41 -0.76 0.68 20.33
CA SER A 41 -0.92 1.99 21.00
C SER A 41 -1.92 2.02 22.17
N GLY A 42 -2.57 0.89 22.48
CA GLY A 42 -3.64 0.81 23.49
C GLY A 42 -4.95 1.53 23.10
N THR A 43 -4.93 2.31 22.01
CA THR A 43 -6.11 3.01 21.47
C THR A 43 -6.99 2.04 20.69
N ALA A 44 -8.31 2.19 20.84
CA ALA A 44 -9.23 1.39 20.05
C ALA A 44 -9.23 1.85 18.59
N LEU A 45 -8.73 0.99 17.70
CA LEU A 45 -8.71 1.17 16.26
C LEU A 45 -10.13 1.01 15.68
N THR A 46 -10.97 2.01 15.94
CA THR A 46 -12.36 2.08 15.46
C THR A 46 -12.42 2.71 14.07
N LEU A 47 -13.58 2.62 13.42
CA LEU A 47 -13.80 3.23 12.11
C LEU A 47 -13.49 4.74 12.11
N ASN A 48 -13.98 5.47 13.11
CA ASN A 48 -13.74 6.92 13.23
C ASN A 48 -12.25 7.24 13.43
N PHE A 49 -11.56 6.43 14.22
CA PHE A 49 -10.12 6.59 14.42
C PHE A 49 -9.35 6.40 13.10
N LEU A 50 -9.67 5.34 12.36
CA LEU A 50 -9.03 5.06 11.07
C LEU A 50 -9.31 6.17 10.05
N LEU A 51 -10.55 6.65 9.99
CA LEU A 51 -10.95 7.74 9.08
C LEU A 51 -10.20 9.04 9.39
N ASP A 52 -10.16 9.42 10.66
CA ASP A 52 -9.48 10.63 11.12
C ASP A 52 -7.98 10.55 10.86
N LYS A 53 -7.36 9.43 11.21
CA LYS A 53 -5.92 9.22 11.01
C LYS A 53 -5.55 9.16 9.53
N TYR A 54 -6.36 8.51 8.70
CA TYR A 54 -6.17 8.47 7.25
C TYR A 54 -6.19 9.89 6.67
N ASN A 55 -7.27 10.64 6.92
CA ASN A 55 -7.48 11.95 6.32
C ASN A 55 -6.48 13.01 6.78
N ARG A 56 -5.83 12.82 7.94
CA ARG A 56 -4.79 13.73 8.44
C ARG A 56 -3.40 13.41 7.91
N ASN A 57 -3.05 12.12 7.79
CA ASN A 57 -1.65 11.71 7.64
C ASN A 57 -1.36 10.94 6.34
N TYR A 58 -2.38 10.46 5.63
CA TYR A 58 -2.25 9.55 4.49
C TYR A 58 -3.07 10.00 3.27
N LEU A 59 -3.57 11.24 3.29
CA LEU A 59 -4.28 11.84 2.16
C LEU A 59 -3.25 12.39 1.17
N GLU A 60 -3.32 11.95 -0.09
CA GLU A 60 -2.47 12.48 -1.15
C GLU A 60 -2.95 13.87 -1.61
N ALA A 61 -2.05 14.64 -2.22
CA ALA A 61 -2.29 16.04 -2.56
C ALA A 61 -3.47 16.26 -3.54
N ASP A 62 -3.79 15.26 -4.37
CA ASP A 62 -4.89 15.27 -5.34
C ASP A 62 -6.13 14.49 -4.87
N GLU A 63 -6.10 13.92 -3.66
CA GLU A 63 -7.22 13.17 -3.09
C GLU A 63 -8.17 14.08 -2.28
N ARG A 64 -9.48 13.87 -2.45
CA ARG A 64 -10.49 14.46 -1.54
C ARG A 64 -10.54 13.67 -0.24
N PRO A 65 -10.96 14.24 0.90
CA PRO A 65 -11.08 13.46 2.14
C PRO A 65 -11.87 12.17 1.96
N LEU A 66 -11.32 11.07 2.48
CA LEU A 66 -11.93 9.76 2.48
C LEU A 66 -13.27 9.83 3.22
N SER A 67 -14.30 9.27 2.61
CA SER A 67 -15.63 9.18 3.22
C SER A 67 -15.80 7.88 4.01
N ASP A 68 -16.71 7.91 4.99
CA ASP A 68 -17.09 6.74 5.79
C ASP A 68 -17.52 5.54 4.93
N ALA A 69 -18.30 5.80 3.86
CA ALA A 69 -18.76 4.76 2.95
C ALA A 69 -17.60 4.08 2.21
N VAL A 70 -16.61 4.87 1.75
CA VAL A 70 -15.43 4.32 1.09
C VAL A 70 -14.59 3.52 2.07
N LEU A 71 -14.33 4.06 3.26
CA LEU A 71 -13.53 3.35 4.26
C LEU A 71 -14.18 2.03 4.69
N LYS A 72 -15.52 1.98 4.82
CA LYS A 72 -16.25 0.73 5.09
C LYS A 72 -16.04 -0.32 4.01
N GLU A 73 -16.10 0.06 2.73
CA GLU A 73 -15.86 -0.89 1.64
C GLU A 73 -14.39 -1.36 1.62
N VAL A 74 -13.44 -0.46 1.85
CA VAL A 74 -12.02 -0.82 2.01
C VAL A 74 -11.84 -1.83 3.14
N LEU A 75 -12.43 -1.55 4.31
CA LEU A 75 -12.37 -2.44 5.47
C LEU A 75 -13.03 -3.80 5.21
N ARG A 76 -14.15 -3.82 4.47
CA ARG A 76 -14.79 -5.05 4.02
C ARG A 76 -13.87 -5.87 3.12
N VAL A 77 -13.21 -5.25 2.15
CA VAL A 77 -12.26 -5.94 1.25
C VAL A 77 -11.06 -6.50 2.01
N VAL A 78 -10.42 -5.72 2.88
CA VAL A 78 -9.23 -6.18 3.61
C VAL A 78 -9.53 -7.23 4.67
N SER A 79 -10.75 -7.25 5.22
CA SER A 79 -11.17 -8.23 6.24
C SER A 79 -11.80 -9.49 5.63
N GLU A 80 -12.77 -9.35 4.73
CA GLU A 80 -13.54 -10.49 4.21
C GLU A 80 -12.84 -11.16 3.03
N ASP A 81 -12.47 -10.36 2.01
CA ASP A 81 -11.93 -10.88 0.75
C ASP A 81 -10.46 -11.31 0.93
N ALA A 82 -9.67 -10.46 1.56
CA ALA A 82 -8.23 -10.63 1.72
C ALA A 82 -7.82 -11.32 3.04
N ARG A 83 -8.66 -11.25 4.09
CA ARG A 83 -8.38 -11.78 5.44
C ARG A 83 -7.08 -11.27 6.05
N LEU A 84 -6.75 -10.01 5.77
CA LEU A 84 -5.57 -9.34 6.30
C LEU A 84 -5.88 -8.62 7.62
N VAL A 85 -7.16 -8.36 7.90
CA VAL A 85 -7.64 -7.65 9.09
C VAL A 85 -8.75 -8.45 9.78
N ASP A 86 -8.64 -8.60 11.09
CA ASP A 86 -9.70 -9.11 11.95
C ASP A 86 -10.58 -7.97 12.46
N VAL A 87 -11.88 -8.24 12.55
CA VAL A 87 -12.89 -7.30 13.06
C VAL A 87 -13.57 -7.91 14.27
N ALA A 88 -13.56 -7.20 15.40
CA ALA A 88 -14.20 -7.65 16.62
C ALA A 88 -15.05 -6.54 17.25
N PRO A 89 -16.30 -6.81 17.65
CA PRO A 89 -17.07 -5.87 18.45
C PRO A 89 -16.44 -5.76 19.85
N ARG A 90 -16.19 -4.55 20.31
CA ARG A 90 -15.68 -4.26 21.66
C ARG A 90 -16.41 -3.07 22.27
N ASN A 91 -16.52 -3.07 23.59
CA ASN A 91 -16.93 -1.89 24.33
C ASN A 91 -15.72 -0.95 24.43
N VAL A 92 -15.84 0.21 23.80
CA VAL A 92 -14.79 1.22 23.72
C VAL A 92 -15.21 2.41 24.57
N ARG A 93 -14.28 2.93 25.39
CA ARG A 93 -14.47 4.19 26.11
C ARG A 93 -14.33 5.34 25.11
N MET A 94 -15.43 6.03 24.83
CA MET A 94 -15.41 7.25 24.02
C MET A 94 -15.47 8.49 24.92
N PRO A 95 -14.61 9.49 24.68
CA PRO A 95 -14.69 10.75 25.39
C PRO A 95 -15.95 11.51 24.95
N MET A 96 -16.70 12.00 25.92
CA MET A 96 -17.86 12.86 25.71
C MET A 96 -17.42 14.33 25.65
N ARG A 97 -18.23 15.17 25.00
CA ARG A 97 -17.98 16.63 24.90
C ARG A 97 -17.94 17.34 26.27
N ASN A 98 -18.48 16.70 27.32
CA ASN A 98 -18.49 17.21 28.69
C ASN A 98 -17.29 16.70 29.54
N GLY A 99 -16.30 16.04 28.93
CA GLY A 99 -15.12 15.50 29.64
C GLY A 99 -15.34 14.14 30.32
N GLY A 100 -16.56 13.59 30.31
CA GLY A 100 -16.85 12.24 30.77
C GLY A 100 -16.47 11.16 29.74
N PHE A 101 -16.48 9.90 30.16
CA PHE A 101 -16.32 8.76 29.24
C PHE A 101 -17.61 7.95 29.18
N HIS A 102 -18.04 7.59 27.97
CA HIS A 102 -19.15 6.67 27.76
C HIS A 102 -18.64 5.37 27.12
N MET A 103 -19.11 4.23 27.62
CA MET A 103 -18.86 2.94 27.01
C MET A 103 -19.81 2.75 25.84
N GLN A 104 -19.28 2.73 24.62
CA GLN A 104 -20.05 2.45 23.41
C GLN A 104 -19.55 1.16 22.78
N GLN A 105 -20.47 0.31 22.35
CA GLN A 105 -20.13 -0.86 21.53
C GLN A 105 -19.72 -0.38 20.13
N SER A 106 -18.49 -0.70 19.72
CA SER A 106 -17.95 -0.36 18.41
C SER A 106 -17.13 -1.52 17.85
N TYR A 107 -17.02 -1.60 16.53
CA TYR A 107 -16.08 -2.50 15.89
C TYR A 107 -14.65 -1.97 16.03
N VAL A 108 -13.74 -2.87 16.36
CA VAL A 108 -12.30 -2.63 16.45
C VAL A 108 -11.61 -3.51 15.43
N TYR A 109 -10.69 -2.92 14.67
CA TYR A 109 -9.94 -3.56 13.61
C TYR A 109 -8.53 -3.90 14.08
N ARG A 110 -8.03 -5.09 13.74
CA ARG A 110 -6.67 -5.53 14.06
C ARG A 110 -6.03 -6.21 12.87
N ILE A 111 -4.79 -5.86 12.56
CA ILE A 111 -4.04 -6.55 11.52
C ILE A 111 -3.75 -7.99 11.96
N THR A 112 -3.96 -8.93 11.03
CA THR A 112 -3.65 -10.36 11.24
C THR A 112 -2.18 -10.62 10.95
N SER A 113 -1.67 -11.80 11.34
CA SER A 113 -0.34 -12.25 10.93
C SER A 113 -0.17 -12.27 9.40
N SER A 114 -1.21 -12.67 8.67
CA SER A 114 -1.19 -12.66 7.20
C SER A 114 -1.12 -11.24 6.63
N GLY A 115 -1.75 -10.26 7.30
CA GLY A 115 -1.68 -8.84 6.95
C GLY A 115 -0.27 -8.28 7.14
N ILE A 116 0.38 -8.63 8.25
CA ILE A 116 1.77 -8.23 8.55
C ILE A 116 2.73 -8.84 7.51
N GLU A 117 2.59 -10.14 7.24
CA GLU A 117 3.42 -10.82 6.24
C GLU A 117 3.22 -10.20 4.85
N TYR A 118 1.98 -9.90 4.46
CA TYR A 118 1.69 -9.23 3.20
C TYR A 118 2.39 -7.87 3.07
N LEU A 119 2.32 -7.01 4.11
CA LEU A 119 3.02 -5.72 4.12
C LEU A 119 4.53 -5.91 3.94
N SER A 120 5.12 -6.86 4.67
CA SER A 120 6.55 -7.17 4.57
C SER A 120 6.96 -7.68 3.19
N MET A 121 6.14 -8.55 2.59
CA MET A 121 6.42 -9.09 1.25
C MET A 121 6.34 -8.00 0.18
N MET A 122 5.35 -7.12 0.23
CA MET A 122 5.21 -6.05 -0.75
C MET A 122 6.37 -5.05 -0.70
N GLN A 123 6.91 -4.75 0.49
CA GLN A 123 8.11 -3.94 0.60
C GLN A 123 9.30 -4.56 -0.17
N LYS A 124 9.49 -5.88 -0.04
CA LYS A 124 10.54 -6.61 -0.79
C LYS A 124 10.32 -6.58 -2.30
N VAL A 125 9.06 -6.61 -2.75
CA VAL A 125 8.72 -6.51 -4.18
C VAL A 125 9.12 -5.13 -4.72
N VAL A 126 8.82 -4.06 -4.00
CA VAL A 126 9.20 -2.69 -4.37
C VAL A 126 10.72 -2.54 -4.43
N GLU A 127 11.45 -3.08 -3.45
CA GLU A 127 12.93 -3.06 -3.44
C GLU A 127 13.52 -3.83 -4.64
N ALA A 128 12.93 -4.98 -4.98
CA ALA A 128 13.33 -5.77 -6.14
C ALA A 128 13.06 -5.03 -7.46
N GLU A 129 11.90 -4.39 -7.60
CA GLU A 129 11.55 -3.56 -8.77
C GLU A 129 12.53 -2.40 -8.94
N SER A 130 12.84 -1.68 -7.86
CA SER A 130 13.82 -0.60 -7.88
C SER A 130 15.20 -1.09 -8.33
N THR A 131 15.61 -2.29 -7.89
CA THR A 131 16.90 -2.89 -8.26
C THR A 131 16.92 -3.27 -9.74
N VAL A 132 15.85 -3.89 -10.25
CA VAL A 132 15.71 -4.23 -11.67
C VAL A 132 15.76 -2.98 -12.53
N THR A 133 15.05 -1.92 -12.13
CA THR A 133 15.03 -0.63 -12.83
C THR A 133 16.42 -0.03 -12.91
N ALA A 134 17.15 0.02 -11.78
CA ALA A 134 18.52 0.52 -11.76
C ALA A 134 19.46 -0.29 -12.68
N ASN A 135 19.29 -1.61 -12.74
CA ASN A 135 20.08 -2.46 -13.63
C ASN A 135 19.74 -2.20 -15.11
N ILE A 136 18.47 -2.01 -15.46
CA ILE A 136 18.05 -1.67 -16.82
C ILE A 136 18.67 -0.33 -17.25
N THR A 137 18.63 0.69 -16.39
CA THR A 137 19.25 1.99 -16.67
C THR A 137 20.75 1.84 -16.96
N ARG A 138 21.49 1.08 -16.15
CA ARG A 138 22.92 0.83 -16.38
C ARG A 138 23.20 0.08 -17.68
N ILE A 139 22.34 -0.87 -18.06
CA ILE A 139 22.48 -1.59 -19.33
C ILE A 139 22.28 -0.62 -20.50
N ASN A 140 21.26 0.25 -20.42
CA ASN A 140 21.03 1.25 -21.45
C ASN A 140 22.21 2.22 -21.57
N GLU A 141 22.74 2.73 -20.45
CA GLU A 141 23.95 3.57 -20.44
C GLU A 141 25.15 2.85 -21.08
N PHE A 142 25.34 1.57 -20.78
CA PHE A 142 26.39 0.76 -21.42
C PHE A 142 26.17 0.62 -22.93
N CYS A 143 24.94 0.35 -23.37
CA CYS A 143 24.60 0.31 -24.79
C CYS A 143 24.87 1.65 -25.48
N ASP A 144 24.52 2.77 -24.85
CA ASP A 144 24.78 4.11 -25.37
C ASP A 144 26.29 4.39 -25.51
N TYR A 145 27.10 3.95 -24.54
CA TYR A 145 28.56 4.05 -24.63
C TYR A 145 29.13 3.19 -25.75
N VAL A 146 28.67 1.95 -25.91
CA VAL A 146 29.09 1.07 -27.01
C VAL A 146 28.68 1.66 -28.37
N HIS A 147 27.50 2.27 -28.47
CA HIS A 147 27.06 2.97 -29.68
C HIS A 147 27.92 4.20 -29.98
N THR A 148 28.31 4.95 -28.95
CA THR A 148 29.19 6.12 -29.11
C THR A 148 30.60 5.72 -29.54
N LEU A 149 31.13 4.63 -28.99
CA LEU A 149 32.46 4.11 -29.34
C LEU A 149 32.52 3.49 -30.74
N ASN A 150 31.41 2.88 -31.19
CA ASN A 150 31.28 2.32 -32.53
C ASN A 150 30.71 3.32 -33.55
N ALA A 151 30.45 4.57 -33.14
CA ALA A 151 30.08 5.62 -34.08
C ALA A 151 31.25 5.78 -35.07
N PRO A 152 31.00 5.80 -36.39
CA PRO A 152 32.05 6.01 -37.37
C PRO A 152 32.78 7.31 -37.01
N GLN A 153 34.07 7.20 -36.68
CA GLN A 153 34.92 8.36 -36.54
C GLN A 153 34.88 9.05 -37.89
N ALA A 154 34.21 10.20 -37.99
CA ALA A 154 34.24 11.00 -39.20
C ALA A 154 35.71 11.26 -39.51
N ASP A 155 36.19 10.67 -40.60
CA ASP A 155 37.57 10.74 -41.06
C ASP A 155 38.03 12.21 -41.06
N LEU A 156 38.86 12.57 -40.07
CA LEU A 156 39.57 13.85 -40.03
C LEU A 156 40.74 13.86 -41.04
N THR A 157 40.72 12.98 -42.04
CA THR A 157 41.75 12.83 -43.06
C THR A 157 41.38 13.48 -44.41
N SER A 158 40.35 14.35 -44.44
CA SER A 158 40.08 15.26 -45.57
C SER A 158 40.52 16.70 -45.29
N THR A 159 41.79 16.91 -44.95
CA THR A 159 42.51 18.12 -45.37
C THR A 159 43.68 17.69 -46.23
N GLY A 160 43.33 17.17 -47.42
CA GLY A 160 44.25 17.05 -48.53
C GLY A 160 44.46 18.42 -49.18
N ILE A 161 45.71 18.88 -49.13
CA ILE A 161 46.49 19.58 -50.15
C ILE A 161 45.78 20.72 -50.91
#